data_AF-A0A7C9FPN3-F1
#
_entry.id   AF-A0A7C9FPN3-F1
#
_cell.length_a   1.000
_cell.length_b   1.000
_cell.length_c   1.000
_cell.angle_alpha   90.00
_cell.angle_beta   90.00
_cell.angle_gamma   90.00
#
_symmetry.space_group_name_H-M   'P 1'
#
loop_
_entity.id
_entity.type
_entity.pdbx_description
1 polymer ?
#
loop_
_entity_poly.entity_id
_entity_poly.type
_entity_poly.pdbx_seq_one_letter_code
_entity_poly.pdbx_strand_id
1 'polypeptide(L)'
;ENIVSQLLCMGFSQTLCEKAAINTSNVGVEEAMNWLLAHMDDPDVPVSHESQNATVSVDQSKVETLISFGFQEEVARRALIAMGGDIERATDWIFSNPDASSTCDMDTTGSSCAAASVDADLPDGPGRYRLLGFVSHIGTSTHCGHYVAHIYKDGRWVIFNDEKVGASVNPPKDMGYLYFFERIAD
;
A
#
# COMPACT_ATOMS: atom_id res chain seq x y z
N GLU A 1 29.48 30.39 -17.77
CA GLU A 1 28.27 30.90 -17.07
C GLU A 1 27.33 31.69 -17.96
N ASN A 2 27.76 32.73 -18.69
CA ASN A 2 26.86 33.54 -19.53
C ASN A 2 26.02 32.73 -20.54
N ILE A 3 26.61 31.69 -21.15
CA ILE A 3 25.92 30.76 -22.07
C ILE A 3 24.79 30.00 -21.38
N VAL A 4 25.07 29.44 -20.19
CA VAL A 4 24.10 28.66 -19.40
C VAL A 4 22.95 29.55 -18.95
N SER A 5 23.23 30.79 -18.52
CA SER A 5 22.21 31.76 -18.11
C SER A 5 21.28 32.16 -19.26
N GLN A 6 21.80 32.34 -20.48
CA GLN A 6 20.98 32.66 -21.65
C GLN A 6 20.08 31.49 -22.07
N LEU A 7 20.60 30.27 -22.06
CA LEU A 7 19.82 29.06 -22.36
C LEU A 7 18.76 28.79 -21.28
N LEU A 8 19.08 29.05 -20.01
CA LEU A 8 18.10 29.04 -18.91
C LEU A 8 16.98 30.06 -19.13
N CYS A 9 17.31 31.30 -19.54
CA CYS A 9 16.31 32.31 -19.87
C CYS A 9 15.41 31.91 -21.06
N MET A 10 15.87 31.02 -21.93
CA MET A 10 15.08 30.46 -23.04
C MET A 10 14.15 29.31 -22.61
N GLY A 11 14.22 28.87 -21.35
CA GLY A 11 13.33 27.85 -20.78
C GLY A 11 13.90 26.42 -20.82
N PHE A 12 15.20 26.24 -21.04
CA PHE A 12 15.86 24.94 -20.99
C PHE A 12 16.31 24.60 -19.57
N SER A 13 16.32 23.30 -19.22
CA SER A 13 16.70 22.85 -17.88
C SER A 13 18.17 23.15 -17.60
N GLN A 14 18.48 23.55 -16.36
CA GLN A 14 19.83 23.91 -15.94
C GLN A 14 20.85 22.81 -16.25
N THR A 15 20.47 21.55 -16.01
CA THR A 15 21.33 20.38 -16.21
C THR A 15 21.65 20.11 -17.69
N LEU A 16 20.71 20.37 -18.62
CA LEU A 16 21.00 20.31 -20.06
C LEU A 16 21.88 21.47 -20.50
N CYS A 17 21.61 22.68 -20.02
CA CYS A 17 22.38 23.87 -20.37
C CYS A 17 23.85 23.72 -19.96
N GLU A 18 24.11 23.18 -18.76
CA GLU A 18 25.46 22.87 -18.28
C GLU A 18 26.15 21.80 -19.13
N LYS A 19 25.45 20.69 -19.45
CA LYS A 19 25.98 19.64 -20.33
C LYS A 19 26.29 20.14 -21.74
N ALA A 20 25.39 20.94 -22.32
CA ALA A 20 25.55 21.51 -23.65
C ALA A 20 26.75 22.47 -23.71
N ALA A 21 26.92 23.32 -22.69
CA ALA A 21 28.06 24.22 -22.58
C ALA A 21 29.39 23.45 -22.45
N ILE A 22 29.41 22.39 -21.63
CA ILE A 22 30.60 21.54 -21.46
C ILE A 22 30.95 20.81 -22.77
N ASN A 23 29.97 20.21 -23.43
CA ASN A 23 30.24 19.40 -24.62
C ASN A 23 30.61 20.23 -25.85
N THR A 24 30.14 21.49 -25.90
CA THR A 24 30.54 22.47 -26.92
C THR A 24 31.77 23.28 -26.50
N SER A 25 32.44 22.92 -25.40
CA SER A 25 33.66 23.57 -24.88
C SER A 25 33.53 25.09 -24.72
N ASN A 26 32.33 25.58 -24.35
CA ASN A 26 32.01 27.01 -24.22
C ASN A 26 32.36 27.86 -25.46
N VAL A 27 32.33 27.28 -26.67
CA VAL A 27 32.70 27.99 -27.91
C VAL A 27 31.70 29.11 -28.24
N GLY A 28 30.42 28.91 -27.94
CA GLY A 28 29.38 29.91 -28.18
C GLY A 28 27.98 29.45 -27.75
N VAL A 29 27.04 30.39 -27.67
CA VAL A 29 25.64 30.12 -27.28
C VAL A 29 24.89 29.38 -28.38
N GLU A 30 25.15 29.72 -29.64
CA GLU A 30 24.51 29.09 -30.81
C GLU A 30 24.89 27.61 -30.94
N GLU A 31 26.17 27.28 -30.77
CA GLU A 31 26.66 25.90 -30.79
C GLU A 31 26.11 25.08 -29.63
N ALA A 32 26.07 25.65 -28.41
CA ALA A 32 25.47 25.00 -27.25
C ALA A 32 23.97 24.75 -27.48
N MET A 33 23.26 25.69 -28.10
CA MET A 33 21.85 25.53 -28.47
C MET A 33 21.66 24.43 -29.53
N ASN A 34 22.52 24.37 -30.55
CA ASN A 34 22.45 23.34 -31.59
C ASN A 34 22.68 21.94 -31.02
N TRP A 35 23.64 21.81 -30.10
CA TRP A 35 23.88 20.55 -29.38
C TRP A 35 22.70 20.15 -28.51
N LEU A 36 22.11 21.13 -27.80
CA LEU A 36 20.94 20.96 -26.96
C LEU A 36 19.75 20.44 -27.78
N LEU A 37 19.38 21.12 -28.88
CA LEU A 37 18.29 20.70 -29.77
C LEU A 37 18.49 19.29 -30.35
N ALA A 38 19.73 18.89 -30.61
CA ALA A 38 20.05 17.56 -31.13
C ALA A 38 19.98 16.43 -30.08
N HIS A 39 20.04 16.77 -28.78
CA HIS A 39 20.07 15.79 -27.68
C HIS A 39 18.92 15.97 -26.68
N MET A 40 17.87 16.71 -27.05
CA MET A 40 16.65 16.89 -26.24
C MET A 40 15.78 15.63 -26.15
N ASP A 41 15.82 14.77 -27.17
CA ASP A 41 15.05 13.52 -27.25
C ASP A 41 15.84 12.29 -26.80
N ASP A 42 17.05 12.46 -26.27
CA ASP A 42 17.89 11.33 -25.84
C ASP A 42 17.40 10.79 -24.47
N PRO A 43 16.92 9.54 -24.38
CA PRO A 43 16.27 8.97 -23.20
C PRO A 43 17.17 8.84 -21.95
N ASP A 44 18.47 9.09 -22.08
CA ASP A 44 19.46 8.95 -21.00
C ASP A 44 19.88 10.29 -20.36
N VAL A 45 19.24 11.40 -20.78
CA VAL A 45 19.36 12.67 -20.08
C VAL A 45 18.19 12.78 -19.13
N PRO A 46 18.39 12.97 -17.81
CA PRO A 46 17.29 13.31 -16.92
C PRO A 46 16.82 14.68 -17.41
N VAL A 47 15.78 14.66 -18.25
CA VAL A 47 14.94 15.81 -18.49
C VAL A 47 14.39 16.08 -17.10
N SER A 48 15.06 16.94 -16.35
CA SER A 48 14.38 17.84 -15.44
C SER A 48 13.47 18.65 -16.34
N HIS A 49 12.37 18.01 -16.75
CA HIS A 49 11.11 18.67 -16.68
C HIS A 49 11.14 19.24 -15.26
N GLU A 50 11.50 20.51 -15.15
CA GLU A 50 10.57 21.43 -14.54
C GLU A 50 9.23 21.22 -15.27
N SER A 51 8.61 20.06 -15.00
CA SER A 51 7.19 19.89 -14.96
C SER A 51 6.84 20.99 -14.02
N GLN A 52 6.47 22.12 -14.62
CA GLN A 52 5.46 23.04 -14.12
C GLN A 52 4.90 22.45 -12.87
N ASN A 53 5.27 22.99 -11.70
CA ASN A 53 4.70 22.65 -10.40
C ASN A 53 3.55 21.68 -10.60
N ALA A 54 3.87 20.39 -10.68
CA ALA A 54 2.85 19.40 -10.50
C ALA A 54 2.69 19.52 -8.99
N THR A 55 1.91 20.52 -8.58
CA THR A 55 0.79 20.24 -7.72
C THR A 55 0.28 18.92 -8.25
N VAL A 56 0.78 17.82 -7.68
CA VAL A 56 0.09 16.56 -7.69
C VAL A 56 -1.21 16.97 -7.02
N SER A 57 -2.15 17.39 -7.85
CA SER A 57 -3.48 17.79 -7.46
C SER A 57 -4.10 16.46 -7.10
N VAL A 58 -3.72 16.00 -5.91
CA VAL A 58 -4.42 14.92 -5.26
C VAL A 58 -5.83 15.44 -5.20
N ASP A 59 -6.70 14.78 -5.97
CA ASP A 59 -8.08 15.16 -6.07
C ASP A 59 -8.67 15.09 -4.67
N GLN A 60 -9.11 16.24 -4.15
CA GLN A 60 -9.60 16.36 -2.78
C GLN A 60 -10.75 15.40 -2.52
N SER A 61 -11.57 15.09 -3.54
CA SER A 61 -12.65 14.11 -3.43
C SER A 61 -12.14 12.69 -3.14
N LYS A 62 -10.97 12.32 -3.68
CA LYS A 62 -10.33 11.02 -3.44
C LYS A 62 -9.73 10.95 -2.04
N VAL A 63 -9.18 12.08 -1.56
CA VAL A 63 -8.70 12.20 -0.17
C VAL A 63 -9.87 12.05 0.80
N GLU A 64 -10.98 12.76 0.57
CA GLU A 64 -12.20 12.67 1.39
C GLU A 64 -12.79 11.26 1.43
N THR A 65 -12.70 10.53 0.31
CA THR A 65 -13.12 9.12 0.23
C THR A 65 -12.26 8.25 1.16
N LEU A 66 -10.94 8.40 1.12
CA LEU A 66 -10.02 7.68 2.01
C LEU A 66 -10.18 8.10 3.48
N ILE A 67 -10.47 9.37 3.76
CA ILE A 67 -10.81 9.83 5.11
C ILE A 67 -12.10 9.17 5.60
N SER A 68 -13.09 9.02 4.72
CA SER A 68 -14.34 8.32 5.03
C SER A 68 -14.13 6.82 5.33
N PHE A 69 -13.07 6.20 4.79
CA PHE A 69 -12.65 4.84 5.18
C PHE A 69 -11.98 4.77 6.56
N GLY A 70 -11.71 5.93 7.18
CA GLY A 70 -11.07 6.04 8.50
C GLY A 70 -9.56 6.29 8.45
N PHE A 71 -9.01 6.61 7.27
CA PHE A 71 -7.60 6.96 7.15
C PHE A 71 -7.35 8.44 7.49
N GLN A 72 -6.19 8.76 8.06
CA GLN A 72 -5.79 10.16 8.27
C GLN A 72 -5.53 10.87 6.93
N GLU A 73 -5.83 12.17 6.87
CA GLU A 73 -5.72 12.99 5.66
C GLU A 73 -4.30 12.97 5.08
N GLU A 74 -3.28 13.07 5.94
CA GLU A 74 -1.87 13.08 5.56
C GLU A 74 -1.44 11.75 4.94
N VAL A 75 -2.00 10.65 5.42
CA VAL A 75 -1.71 9.28 4.99
C VAL A 75 -2.42 9.01 3.67
N ALA A 76 -3.70 9.36 3.58
CA ALA A 76 -4.51 9.30 2.37
C ALA A 76 -3.85 10.08 1.22
N ARG A 77 -3.40 11.30 1.50
CA ARG A 77 -2.70 12.15 0.52
C ARG A 77 -1.38 11.52 0.08
N ARG A 78 -0.58 11.00 1.02
CA ARG A 78 0.71 10.35 0.72
C ARG A 78 0.52 9.08 -0.11
N ALA A 79 -0.47 8.27 0.22
CA ALA A 79 -0.82 7.05 -0.51
C ALA A 79 -1.30 7.37 -1.93
N LEU A 80 -2.13 8.39 -2.11
CA LEU A 80 -2.58 8.83 -3.42
C LEU A 80 -1.43 9.40 -4.27
N ILE A 81 -0.48 10.11 -3.67
CA ILE A 81 0.73 10.56 -4.40
C ILE A 81 1.56 9.35 -4.83
N ALA A 82 1.79 8.40 -3.93
CA ALA A 82 2.59 7.20 -4.21
C ALA A 82 1.95 6.34 -5.31
N MET A 83 0.62 6.23 -5.33
CA MET A 83 -0.13 5.37 -6.24
C MET A 83 -0.69 6.10 -7.47
N GLY A 84 -0.27 7.35 -7.72
CA GLY A 84 -0.67 8.11 -8.91
C GLY A 84 -2.16 8.48 -8.96
N GLY A 85 -2.82 8.61 -7.80
CA GLY A 85 -4.21 9.03 -7.67
C GLY A 85 -5.25 7.90 -7.80
N ASP A 86 -4.83 6.64 -7.71
CA ASP A 86 -5.72 5.48 -7.65
C ASP A 86 -6.12 5.16 -6.19
N ILE A 87 -7.42 5.13 -5.89
CA ILE A 87 -7.97 4.92 -4.54
C ILE A 87 -7.74 3.48 -4.07
N GLU A 88 -7.92 2.49 -4.94
CA GLU A 88 -7.83 1.06 -4.57
C GLU A 88 -6.39 0.72 -4.21
N ARG A 89 -5.45 1.17 -5.05
CA ARG A 89 -4.02 0.99 -4.80
C ARG A 89 -3.55 1.81 -3.61
N ALA A 90 -4.07 3.03 -3.42
CA ALA A 90 -3.76 3.82 -2.24
C ALA A 90 -4.23 3.11 -0.97
N THR A 91 -5.42 2.53 -0.98
CA THR A 91 -5.96 1.77 0.16
C THR A 91 -5.08 0.57 0.52
N ASP A 92 -4.70 -0.24 -0.49
CA ASP A 92 -3.79 -1.38 -0.30
C ASP A 92 -2.41 -0.95 0.21
N TRP A 93 -1.90 0.17 -0.32
CA TRP A 93 -0.64 0.75 0.14
C TRP A 93 -0.70 1.19 1.60
N ILE A 94 -1.82 1.76 2.05
CA ILE A 94 -2.01 2.17 3.46
C ILE A 94 -2.02 0.94 4.37
N PHE A 95 -2.76 -0.12 4.02
CA PHE A 95 -2.80 -1.35 4.82
C PHE A 95 -1.46 -2.06 4.87
N SER A 96 -0.69 -2.01 3.77
CA SER A 96 0.64 -2.62 3.69
C SER A 96 1.73 -1.78 4.38
N ASN A 97 1.46 -0.52 4.70
CA ASN A 97 2.40 0.40 5.36
C ASN A 97 1.78 1.02 6.62
N PRO A 98 1.57 0.23 7.69
CA PRO A 98 1.00 0.74 8.94
C PRO A 98 1.84 1.86 9.57
N ASP A 99 3.16 1.84 9.37
CA ASP A 99 4.09 2.89 9.84
C ASP A 99 3.86 4.26 9.18
N ALA A 100 3.21 4.30 8.01
CA ALA A 100 2.91 5.56 7.34
C ALA A 100 1.79 6.33 8.06
N SER A 101 0.91 5.62 8.79
CA SER A 101 -0.17 6.17 9.61
C SER A 101 0.29 6.63 10.99
N SER A 102 1.44 6.17 11.46
CA SER A 102 2.07 6.65 12.68
C SER A 102 2.97 7.85 12.38
N THR A 103 2.41 8.95 11.87
CA THR A 103 3.13 10.22 11.97
C THR A 103 2.96 10.77 13.38
N CYS A 104 4.03 10.61 14.14
CA CYS A 104 4.35 11.24 15.40
C CYS A 104 3.92 12.71 15.47
N ASP A 105 3.02 13.03 16.39
CA ASP A 105 3.04 14.33 17.06
C ASP A 105 4.10 14.30 18.17
N MET A 106 4.83 15.41 18.27
CA MET A 106 5.75 15.88 19.33
C MET A 106 7.25 15.53 19.27
N ASP A 107 8.00 16.59 18.92
CA ASP A 107 9.24 17.10 19.53
C ASP A 107 10.41 16.16 19.85
N THR A 108 11.51 16.41 19.14
CA THR A 108 12.88 16.53 19.65
C THR A 108 13.21 15.78 20.95
N THR A 109 13.62 14.52 20.86
CA THR A 109 14.89 14.00 21.43
C THR A 109 15.00 12.51 21.11
N GLY A 110 16.20 12.11 20.67
CA GLY A 110 16.43 10.81 20.07
C GLY A 110 16.09 9.61 20.94
N SER A 111 15.49 8.61 20.31
CA SER A 111 15.81 7.21 20.53
C SER A 111 15.38 6.43 19.30
N SER A 112 16.26 5.56 18.81
CA SER A 112 16.07 4.69 17.66
C SER A 112 14.71 3.99 17.69
N CYS A 113 13.79 4.41 16.84
CA CYS A 113 12.52 3.73 16.62
C CYS A 113 12.78 2.47 15.80
N ALA A 114 13.03 1.38 16.51
CA ALA A 114 12.91 0.03 15.98
C ALA A 114 11.51 -0.14 15.37
N ALA A 115 11.46 -0.79 14.20
CA ALA A 115 10.25 -1.16 13.49
C ALA A 115 9.14 -1.53 14.48
N ALA A 116 8.05 -0.75 14.49
CA ALA A 116 6.87 -1.08 15.26
C ALA A 116 6.30 -2.36 14.63
N SER A 117 6.69 -3.49 15.20
CA SER A 117 6.13 -4.78 14.82
C SER A 117 4.62 -4.69 15.00
N VAL A 118 3.89 -4.98 13.93
CA VAL A 118 2.43 -5.20 13.89
C VAL A 118 1.88 -6.12 14.99
N ASP A 119 2.76 -6.76 15.77
CA ASP A 119 2.46 -7.54 16.97
C ASP A 119 2.06 -6.72 18.21
N ALA A 120 2.37 -5.41 18.27
CA ALA A 120 2.23 -4.65 19.52
C ALA A 120 0.78 -4.55 20.06
N ASP A 121 -0.22 -4.65 19.18
CA ASP A 121 -1.64 -4.58 19.54
C ASP A 121 -2.36 -5.94 19.46
N LEU A 122 -1.66 -7.04 19.19
CA LEU A 122 -2.29 -8.35 19.15
C LEU A 122 -2.54 -8.86 20.57
N PRO A 123 -3.78 -9.34 20.88
CA PRO A 123 -4.10 -9.82 22.22
C PRO A 123 -3.38 -11.15 22.49
N ASP A 124 -2.25 -11.11 23.19
CA ASP A 124 -1.54 -12.30 23.64
C ASP A 124 -2.22 -12.96 24.86
N GLY A 125 -1.95 -14.24 25.10
CA GLY A 125 -2.51 -15.01 26.20
C GLY A 125 -2.10 -16.48 26.20
N PRO A 126 -2.61 -17.28 27.15
CA PRO A 126 -2.27 -18.70 27.22
C PRO A 126 -2.70 -19.43 25.94
N GLY A 127 -1.81 -20.27 25.40
CA GLY A 127 -2.03 -21.06 24.19
C GLY A 127 -3.01 -22.23 24.35
N ARG A 128 -3.97 -22.12 25.28
CA ARG A 128 -5.01 -23.12 25.53
C ARG A 128 -6.28 -22.72 24.80
N TYR A 129 -6.75 -23.62 23.94
CA TYR A 129 -7.92 -23.36 23.11
C TYR A 129 -8.91 -24.52 23.17
N ARG A 130 -10.19 -24.20 23.02
CA ARG A 130 -11.26 -25.16 22.74
C ARG A 130 -11.71 -25.03 21.30
N LEU A 131 -12.06 -26.15 20.68
CA LEU A 131 -12.67 -26.11 19.35
C LEU A 131 -14.09 -25.51 19.46
N LEU A 132 -14.29 -24.37 18.81
CA LEU A 132 -15.57 -23.67 18.75
C LEU A 132 -16.39 -24.15 17.54
N GLY A 133 -15.74 -24.34 16.41
CA GLY A 133 -16.40 -24.76 15.18
C GLY A 133 -15.43 -25.09 14.08
N PHE A 134 -15.93 -25.71 13.02
CA PHE A 134 -15.15 -25.99 11.82
C PHE A 134 -16.04 -25.99 10.58
N VAL A 135 -15.44 -25.65 9.44
CA VAL A 135 -16.08 -25.67 8.12
C VAL A 135 -15.49 -26.83 7.34
N SER A 136 -16.34 -27.67 6.76
CA SER A 136 -15.94 -28.85 5.97
C SER A 136 -16.30 -28.63 4.50
N HIS A 137 -15.35 -28.93 3.61
CA HIS A 137 -15.62 -29.03 2.17
C HIS A 137 -15.93 -30.49 1.83
N ILE A 138 -17.17 -30.77 1.43
CA ILE A 138 -17.60 -32.10 1.02
C ILE A 138 -17.46 -32.20 -0.50
N GLY A 139 -16.36 -32.77 -0.96
CA GLY A 139 -16.09 -32.99 -2.37
C GLY A 139 -14.64 -33.44 -2.59
N THR A 140 -14.40 -34.17 -3.69
CA THR A 140 -13.05 -34.62 -4.08
C THR A 140 -12.34 -33.64 -5.03
N SER A 141 -13.04 -32.61 -5.49
CA SER A 141 -12.54 -31.61 -6.44
C SER A 141 -12.28 -30.30 -5.72
N THR A 142 -11.27 -29.54 -6.15
CA THR A 142 -11.03 -28.17 -5.68
C THR A 142 -11.98 -27.17 -6.34
N HIS A 143 -12.58 -27.51 -7.48
CA HIS A 143 -13.47 -26.64 -8.25
C HIS A 143 -14.95 -26.84 -7.92
N CYS A 144 -15.30 -27.93 -7.24
CA CYS A 144 -16.67 -28.21 -6.86
C CYS A 144 -16.76 -29.07 -5.60
N GLY A 145 -17.75 -28.73 -4.78
CA GLY A 145 -18.14 -29.46 -3.59
C GLY A 145 -19.12 -28.63 -2.78
N HIS A 146 -19.41 -29.08 -1.57
CA HIS A 146 -20.43 -28.48 -0.72
C HIS A 146 -19.85 -28.09 0.63
N TYR A 147 -20.02 -26.83 1.05
CA TYR A 147 -19.54 -26.37 2.33
C TYR A 147 -20.60 -26.53 3.42
N VAL A 148 -20.23 -27.15 4.53
CA VAL A 148 -21.07 -27.22 5.73
C VAL A 148 -20.28 -26.75 6.94
N ALA A 149 -20.94 -26.11 7.88
CA ALA A 149 -20.32 -25.66 9.12
C ALA A 149 -20.84 -26.48 10.31
N HIS A 150 -19.93 -26.84 11.21
CA HIS A 150 -20.25 -27.43 12.50
C HIS A 150 -19.84 -26.46 13.59
N ILE A 151 -20.78 -26.05 14.44
CA ILE A 151 -20.52 -25.11 15.53
C ILE A 151 -20.93 -25.76 16.85
N TYR A 152 -20.07 -25.64 17.85
CA TYR A 152 -20.37 -26.03 19.22
C TYR A 152 -21.08 -24.88 19.93
N LYS A 153 -22.38 -25.05 20.20
CA LYS A 153 -23.22 -24.05 20.85
C LYS A 153 -24.06 -24.71 21.94
N ASP A 154 -24.23 -24.06 23.08
CA ASP A 154 -25.09 -24.53 24.18
C ASP A 154 -24.79 -25.98 24.63
N GLY A 155 -23.51 -26.35 24.64
CA GLY A 155 -23.07 -27.68 25.06
C GLY A 155 -23.26 -28.80 24.02
N ARG A 156 -23.69 -28.47 22.79
CA ARG A 156 -23.96 -29.45 21.72
C ARG A 156 -23.39 -29.00 20.39
N TRP A 157 -23.11 -29.97 19.53
CA TRP A 157 -22.71 -29.70 18.15
C TRP A 157 -23.94 -29.50 17.27
N VAL A 158 -23.89 -28.47 16.42
CA VAL A 158 -24.93 -28.12 15.47
C VAL A 158 -24.32 -28.06 14.09
N ILE A 159 -24.91 -28.76 13.12
CA ILE A 159 -24.56 -28.65 11.71
C ILE A 159 -25.45 -27.59 11.06
N PHE A 160 -24.80 -26.70 10.33
CA PHE A 160 -25.40 -25.70 9.46
C PHE A 160 -25.10 -26.09 8.02
N ASN A 161 -26.14 -26.49 7.30
CA ASN A 161 -26.11 -26.87 5.90
C ASN A 161 -27.18 -26.05 5.17
N ASP A 162 -26.80 -24.84 4.75
CA ASP A 162 -27.70 -23.84 4.17
C ASP A 162 -28.94 -23.61 5.05
N GLU A 163 -30.14 -23.84 4.52
CA GLU A 163 -31.42 -23.73 5.25
C GLU A 163 -31.62 -24.84 6.29
N LYS A 164 -30.83 -25.93 6.23
CA LYS A 164 -30.96 -27.08 7.13
C LYS A 164 -30.02 -26.92 8.32
N VAL A 165 -30.62 -26.70 9.49
CA VAL A 165 -29.92 -26.67 10.77
C VAL A 165 -30.32 -27.90 11.58
N GLY A 166 -29.33 -28.64 12.08
CA GLY A 166 -29.56 -29.88 12.80
C GLY A 166 -28.59 -30.11 13.93
N ALA A 167 -28.98 -30.90 14.92
CA ALA A 167 -28.05 -31.34 15.95
C ALA A 167 -27.13 -32.43 15.39
N SER A 168 -25.82 -32.23 15.50
CA SER A 168 -24.82 -33.21 15.08
C SER A 168 -24.33 -33.96 16.31
N VAL A 169 -24.59 -35.26 16.40
CA VAL A 169 -24.13 -36.06 17.55
C VAL A 169 -22.65 -36.45 17.38
N ASN A 170 -22.27 -36.85 16.17
CA ASN A 170 -20.91 -37.22 15.79
C ASN A 170 -20.43 -36.32 14.64
N PRO A 171 -19.97 -35.10 14.94
CA PRO A 171 -19.42 -34.21 13.92
C PRO A 171 -18.09 -34.78 13.38
N PRO A 172 -17.86 -34.74 12.05
CA PRO A 172 -16.64 -35.25 11.42
C PRO A 172 -15.48 -34.25 11.60
N LYS A 173 -14.97 -34.16 12.83
CA LYS A 173 -13.92 -33.18 13.20
C LYS A 173 -12.62 -33.37 12.44
N ASP A 174 -12.33 -34.55 11.91
CA ASP A 174 -11.08 -34.84 11.19
C ASP A 174 -11.14 -34.46 9.70
N MET A 175 -12.32 -34.09 9.18
CA MET A 175 -12.54 -33.74 7.77
C MET A 175 -12.83 -32.24 7.58
N GLY A 176 -12.50 -31.42 8.58
CA GLY A 176 -12.62 -29.97 8.47
C GLY A 176 -11.56 -29.39 7.54
N TYR A 177 -11.94 -28.35 6.82
CA TYR A 177 -11.04 -27.53 6.01
C TYR A 177 -10.52 -26.32 6.81
N LEU A 178 -11.43 -25.61 7.50
CA LEU A 178 -11.11 -24.48 8.37
C LEU A 178 -11.58 -24.77 9.79
N TYR A 179 -10.74 -24.48 10.78
CA TYR A 179 -11.05 -24.69 12.19
C TYR A 179 -10.99 -23.38 12.96
N PHE A 180 -12.00 -23.18 13.82
CA PHE A 180 -12.13 -22.02 14.67
C PHE A 180 -11.97 -22.46 16.12
N PHE A 181 -10.97 -21.88 16.76
CA PHE A 181 -10.60 -22.17 18.14
C PHE A 181 -10.84 -20.94 18.99
N GLU A 182 -11.51 -21.12 20.13
CA GLU A 182 -11.71 -20.09 21.12
C GLU A 182 -10.68 -20.25 22.23
N ARG A 183 -9.99 -19.17 22.61
CA ARG A 183 -9.03 -19.19 23.71
C ARG A 183 -9.78 -19.38 25.02
N ILE A 184 -9.35 -20.36 25.82
CA ILE A 184 -9.91 -20.59 27.15
C ILE A 184 -9.23 -19.60 28.09
N ALA A 185 -10.02 -18.72 28.71
CA ALA A 185 -9.56 -17.96 29.87
C ALA A 185 -9.50 -18.91 31.07
N ASP A 186 -8.40 -18.89 31.81
CA ASP A 186 -8.25 -19.66 33.06
C ASP A 186 -9.24 -19.20 34.13
#